data_AF-A0A151M6F8-F1
#
_entry.id   AF-A0A151M6F8-F1
#
_cell.length_a   1.000
_cell.length_b   1.000
_cell.length_c   1.000
_cell.angle_alpha   90.00
_cell.angle_beta   90.00
_cell.angle_gamma   90.00
#
_symmetry.space_group_name_H-M   'P 1'
#
loop_
_entity.id
_entity.type
_entity.pdbx_description
1 polymer ?
#
loop_
_entity_poly.entity_id
_entity_poly.type
_entity_poly.pdbx_seq_one_letter_code
_entity_poly.pdbx_strand_id
1 'polypeptide(L)'
;MQASGVAQVEVLTQAIQAIGQLLAVQQLQGAHQQEWMQRNAAVFRMPHMTKDDDPEAYIEAFEWTAIQTGLDQSQWGHQLGALVIDKAQATYRALSREEAQDYETIKAAILYRLEISPKSYWQAFSACKPRESK
;
A
#
# COMPACT_ATOMS: atom_id res chain seq x y z
N MET A 1 42.69 -25.22 -23.42
CA MET A 1 42.21 -24.92 -22.05
C MET A 1 41.73 -23.47 -21.83
N GLN A 2 41.78 -22.56 -22.81
CA GLN A 2 41.44 -21.13 -22.57
C GLN A 2 39.95 -20.75 -22.69
N ALA A 3 39.11 -21.52 -23.39
CA ALA A 3 37.71 -21.15 -23.65
C ALA A 3 36.81 -21.11 -22.40
N SER A 4 37.14 -21.89 -21.37
CA SER A 4 36.33 -21.97 -20.14
C SER A 4 36.44 -20.71 -19.25
N GLY A 5 37.59 -20.03 -19.26
CA GLY A 5 37.79 -18.81 -18.47
C GLY A 5 37.10 -17.59 -19.07
N VAL A 6 37.08 -17.50 -20.41
CA VAL A 6 36.43 -16.38 -21.14
C VAL A 6 34.92 -16.42 -20.94
N ALA A 7 34.30 -17.59 -21.06
CA ALA A 7 32.86 -17.76 -20.81
C ALA A 7 32.46 -17.41 -19.37
N GLN A 8 33.33 -17.69 -18.39
CA GLN A 8 33.04 -17.39 -16.99
C GLN A 8 33.12 -15.88 -16.69
N VAL A 9 34.04 -15.16 -17.34
CA VAL A 9 34.16 -13.70 -17.25
C VAL A 9 32.99 -12.99 -17.94
N GLU A 10 32.51 -13.50 -19.07
CA GLU A 10 31.31 -12.97 -19.74
C GLU A 10 30.06 -13.12 -18.87
N VAL A 11 29.85 -14.30 -18.26
CA VAL A 11 28.71 -14.54 -17.36
C VAL A 11 28.73 -13.60 -16.15
N LEU A 12 29.90 -13.38 -15.54
CA LEU A 12 30.04 -12.45 -14.41
C LEU A 12 29.76 -11.00 -14.81
N THR A 13 30.22 -10.60 -15.99
CA THR A 13 29.97 -9.25 -16.53
C THR A 13 28.48 -9.04 -16.79
N GLN A 14 27.80 -10.05 -17.34
CA GLN A 14 26.35 -10.03 -17.58
C GLN A 14 25.56 -9.91 -16.27
N ALA A 15 25.97 -10.65 -15.24
CA ALA A 15 25.31 -10.62 -13.92
C ALA A 15 25.44 -9.25 -13.25
N ILE A 16 26.62 -8.62 -13.30
CA ILE A 16 26.83 -7.28 -12.75
C ILE A 16 25.96 -6.24 -13.48
N GLN A 17 25.86 -6.34 -14.81
CA GLN A 17 24.96 -5.47 -15.59
C GLN A 17 23.50 -5.67 -15.21
N ALA A 18 23.04 -6.92 -15.09
CA ALA A 18 21.66 -7.21 -14.71
C ALA A 18 21.31 -6.66 -13.31
N ILE A 19 22.23 -6.79 -12.35
CA ILE A 19 22.07 -6.22 -11.00
C ILE A 19 22.02 -4.69 -11.04
N GLY A 20 22.89 -4.06 -11.84
CA GLY A 20 22.87 -2.61 -12.02
C GLY A 20 21.56 -2.11 -12.63
N GLN A 21 21.01 -2.84 -13.60
CA GLN A 21 19.71 -2.52 -14.20
C GLN A 21 18.56 -2.69 -13.20
N LEU A 22 18.55 -3.79 -12.44
CA LEU A 22 17.53 -4.03 -11.43
C LEU A 22 17.53 -2.94 -10.35
N LEU A 23 18.71 -2.53 -9.89
CA LEU A 23 18.85 -1.45 -8.92
C LEU A 23 18.36 -0.11 -9.47
N ALA A 24 18.69 0.21 -10.73
CA ALA A 24 18.22 1.42 -11.39
C ALA A 24 16.69 1.45 -11.53
N VAL A 25 16.07 0.31 -11.90
CA VAL A 25 14.61 0.18 -11.97
C VAL A 25 13.97 0.37 -10.59
N GLN A 26 14.53 -0.24 -9.54
CA GLN A 26 14.02 -0.05 -8.17
C GLN A 26 14.13 1.41 -7.71
N GLN A 27 15.23 2.09 -8.00
CA GLN A 27 15.41 3.49 -7.64
C GLN A 27 14.45 4.41 -8.41
N LEU A 28 14.25 4.18 -9.70
CA LEU A 28 13.27 4.92 -10.51
C LEU A 28 11.85 4.70 -10.01
N GLN A 29 11.49 3.45 -9.67
CA GLN A 29 10.19 3.15 -9.07
C GLN A 29 10.03 3.86 -7.71
N GLY A 30 11.05 3.84 -6.85
CA GLY A 30 11.02 4.55 -5.57
C GLY A 30 10.92 6.07 -5.74
N ALA A 31 11.65 6.67 -6.68
CA ALA A 31 11.63 8.10 -6.96
C ALA A 31 10.29 8.54 -7.56
N HIS A 32 9.77 7.79 -8.53
CA HIS A 32 8.42 7.98 -9.03
C HIS A 32 7.40 7.87 -7.89
N GLN A 33 7.64 6.92 -6.97
CA GLN A 33 6.79 6.77 -5.80
C GLN A 33 6.79 8.00 -4.90
N GLN A 34 7.96 8.56 -4.63
CA GLN A 34 8.09 9.76 -3.80
C GLN A 34 7.54 11.03 -4.47
N GLU A 35 7.81 11.22 -5.76
CA GLU A 35 7.33 12.39 -6.49
C GLU A 35 5.80 12.43 -6.54
N TRP A 36 5.14 11.28 -6.75
CA TRP A 36 3.68 11.23 -6.70
C TRP A 36 3.16 11.46 -5.28
N MET A 37 3.83 10.94 -4.24
CA MET A 37 3.45 11.18 -2.84
C MET A 37 3.47 12.67 -2.52
N GLN A 38 4.50 13.40 -2.99
CA GLN A 38 4.58 14.85 -2.79
C GLN A 38 3.46 15.62 -3.50
N ARG A 39 3.10 15.21 -4.72
CA ARG A 39 1.98 15.82 -5.47
C ARG A 39 0.64 15.57 -4.77
N ASN A 40 0.40 14.35 -4.31
CA ASN A 40 -0.85 14.00 -3.64
C ASN A 40 -0.96 14.64 -2.25
N ALA A 41 0.14 14.76 -1.50
CA ALA A 41 0.17 15.44 -0.19
C ALA A 41 -0.25 16.92 -0.27
N ALA A 42 -0.05 17.57 -1.41
CA ALA A 42 -0.51 18.95 -1.62
C ALA A 42 -2.04 19.06 -1.80
N VAL A 43 -2.69 18.00 -2.27
CA VAL A 43 -4.13 17.98 -2.63
C VAL A 43 -4.97 17.28 -1.55
N PHE A 44 -4.48 16.17 -1.00
CA PHE A 44 -5.13 15.40 0.05
C PHE A 44 -4.58 15.81 1.42
N ARG A 45 -5.28 16.74 2.08
CA ARG A 45 -4.91 17.26 3.41
C ARG A 45 -5.86 16.76 4.48
N MET A 46 -5.55 15.58 5.00
CA MET A 46 -6.20 15.03 6.19
C MET A 46 -5.18 15.02 7.34
N PRO A 47 -5.55 15.43 8.56
CA PRO A 47 -4.68 15.31 9.72
C PRO A 47 -4.42 13.83 10.05
N HIS A 48 -3.26 13.54 10.64
CA HIS A 48 -2.99 12.21 11.20
C HIS A 48 -4.04 11.84 12.25
N MET A 49 -4.32 10.55 12.33
CA MET A 49 -5.14 10.01 13.41
C MET A 49 -4.46 10.27 14.75
N THR A 50 -5.26 10.63 15.75
CA THR A 50 -4.85 10.80 17.13
C THR A 50 -5.31 9.62 17.98
N LYS A 51 -4.84 9.55 19.23
CA LYS A 51 -5.23 8.49 20.16
C LYS A 51 -6.68 8.61 20.64
N ASP A 52 -7.26 9.79 20.50
CA ASP A 52 -8.62 10.10 20.94
C ASP A 52 -9.65 9.93 19.81
N ASP A 53 -9.19 9.74 18.57
CA ASP A 53 -10.08 9.52 17.42
C ASP A 53 -10.68 8.11 17.43
N ASP A 54 -11.97 8.03 17.10
CA ASP A 54 -12.60 6.75 16.79
C ASP A 54 -12.08 6.22 15.43
N PRO A 55 -11.52 5.01 15.37
CA PRO A 55 -10.89 4.53 14.14
C PRO A 55 -11.86 4.26 12.99
N GLU A 56 -13.12 3.90 13.27
CA GLU A 56 -14.14 3.68 12.23
C GLU A 56 -14.54 5.03 11.63
N ALA A 57 -14.89 6.01 12.46
CA ALA A 57 -15.22 7.37 12.04
C ALA A 57 -14.05 8.05 11.30
N TYR A 58 -12.80 7.82 11.74
CA TYR A 58 -11.63 8.34 11.07
C TYR A 58 -11.49 7.76 9.65
N ILE A 59 -11.67 6.45 9.48
CA ILE A 59 -11.60 5.80 8.16
C ILE A 59 -12.75 6.28 7.26
N GLU A 60 -13.97 6.46 7.78
CA GLU A 60 -15.07 7.04 7.00
C GLU A 60 -14.76 8.47 6.54
N ALA A 61 -14.22 9.30 7.43
CA ALA A 61 -13.79 10.66 7.09
C ALA A 61 -12.67 10.67 6.03
N PHE A 62 -11.76 9.70 6.09
CA PHE A 62 -10.72 9.48 5.09
C PHE A 62 -11.33 9.19 3.71
N GLU A 63 -12.26 8.23 3.62
CA GLU A 63 -12.93 7.85 2.37
C GLU A 63 -13.68 9.02 1.76
N TRP A 64 -14.43 9.75 2.59
CA TRP A 64 -15.16 10.94 2.15
C TRP A 64 -14.23 12.04 1.64
N THR A 65 -13.09 12.25 2.29
CA THR A 65 -12.07 13.19 1.82
C THR A 65 -11.47 12.73 0.50
N ALA A 66 -11.19 11.43 0.35
CA ALA A 66 -10.52 10.87 -0.81
C ALA A 66 -11.38 11.00 -2.06
N ILE A 67 -12.68 10.75 -1.92
CA ILE A 67 -13.68 10.97 -2.97
C ILE A 67 -13.73 12.45 -3.36
N GLN A 68 -13.84 13.35 -2.39
CA GLN A 68 -13.97 14.80 -2.68
C GLN A 68 -12.73 15.40 -3.34
N THR A 69 -11.54 14.93 -2.99
CA THR A 69 -10.28 15.41 -3.58
C THR A 69 -9.91 14.70 -4.88
N GLY A 70 -10.66 13.66 -5.27
CA GLY A 70 -10.33 12.82 -6.44
C GLY A 70 -9.06 12.01 -6.25
N LEU A 71 -8.77 11.55 -5.03
CA LEU A 71 -7.62 10.67 -4.77
C LEU A 71 -7.87 9.33 -5.47
N ASP A 72 -6.91 8.90 -6.29
CA ASP A 72 -6.97 7.62 -7.00
C ASP A 72 -7.08 6.45 -6.01
N GLN A 73 -8.04 5.55 -6.24
CA GLN A 73 -8.36 4.45 -5.33
C GLN A 73 -7.18 3.50 -5.08
N SER A 74 -6.29 3.32 -6.04
CA SER A 74 -5.07 2.51 -5.86
C SER A 74 -4.11 3.10 -4.82
N GLN A 75 -4.28 4.37 -4.46
CA GLN A 75 -3.45 5.08 -3.49
C GLN A 75 -4.06 5.14 -2.09
N TRP A 76 -5.34 4.77 -1.94
CA TRP A 76 -6.05 4.91 -0.68
C TRP A 76 -5.37 4.11 0.43
N GLY A 77 -4.95 2.87 0.14
CA GLY A 77 -4.25 2.02 1.10
C GLY A 77 -2.96 2.64 1.64
N HIS A 78 -2.14 3.17 0.73
CA HIS A 78 -0.87 3.78 1.09
C HIS A 78 -1.07 5.07 1.91
N GLN A 79 -2.02 5.91 1.50
CA GLN A 79 -2.33 7.16 2.19
C GLN A 79 -2.91 6.92 3.58
N LEU A 80 -3.84 5.96 3.71
CA LEU A 80 -4.40 5.58 5.01
C LEU A 80 -3.30 5.06 5.95
N GLY A 81 -2.42 4.17 5.45
CA GLY A 81 -1.31 3.62 6.23
C GLY A 81 -0.33 4.66 6.76
N ALA A 82 -0.15 5.78 6.05
CA ALA A 82 0.68 6.90 6.49
C ALA A 82 0.00 7.75 7.59
N LEU A 83 -1.33 7.81 7.58
CA LEU A 83 -2.12 8.69 8.44
C LEU A 83 -2.54 8.04 9.76
N VAL A 84 -2.75 6.72 9.77
CA VAL A 84 -3.06 5.97 10.98
C VAL A 84 -1.84 5.83 11.90
N ILE A 85 -2.08 5.65 13.20
CA ILE A 85 -1.03 5.56 14.22
C ILE A 85 -1.09 4.25 15.03
N ASP A 86 -0.10 4.03 15.89
CA ASP A 86 -0.03 2.94 16.87
C ASP A 86 -0.40 1.55 16.30
N LYS A 87 -1.41 0.89 16.87
CA LYS A 87 -1.81 -0.48 16.49
C LYS A 87 -2.29 -0.57 15.04
N ALA A 88 -2.95 0.47 14.54
CA ALA A 88 -3.41 0.53 13.15
C ALA A 88 -2.21 0.59 12.19
N GLN A 89 -1.22 1.43 12.51
CA GLN A 89 0.00 1.54 11.72
C GLN A 89 0.85 0.26 11.78
N ALA A 90 0.96 -0.35 12.96
CA ALA A 90 1.65 -1.64 13.12
C ALA A 90 0.97 -2.74 12.29
N THR A 91 -0.36 -2.72 12.21
CA THR A 91 -1.14 -3.66 11.38
C THR A 91 -0.86 -3.45 9.90
N TYR A 92 -0.93 -2.21 9.41
CA TYR A 92 -0.60 -1.89 8.02
C TYR A 92 0.83 -2.34 7.66
N ARG A 93 1.82 -2.09 8.53
CA ARG A 93 3.22 -2.49 8.31
C ARG A 93 3.44 -4.00 8.34
N ALA A 94 2.52 -4.77 8.89
CA ALA A 94 2.60 -6.22 8.94
C ALA A 94 2.00 -6.91 7.70
N LEU A 95 1.27 -6.17 6.86
CA LEU A 95 0.70 -6.69 5.61
C LEU A 95 1.79 -6.98 4.57
N SER A 96 1.54 -7.99 3.74
CA SER A 96 2.36 -8.24 2.55
C SER A 96 2.26 -7.09 1.55
N ARG A 97 3.19 -7.03 0.59
CA ARG A 97 3.14 -6.02 -0.48
C ARG A 97 1.85 -6.14 -1.30
N GLU A 98 1.39 -7.36 -1.53
CA GLU A 98 0.18 -7.68 -2.29
C GLU A 98 -1.07 -7.27 -1.50
N GLU A 99 -1.11 -7.57 -0.20
CA GLU A 99 -2.21 -7.14 0.68
C GLU A 99 -2.27 -5.62 0.81
N ALA A 100 -1.12 -4.94 0.83
CA ALA A 100 -1.03 -3.49 0.93
C ALA A 100 -1.39 -2.75 -0.38
N GLN A 101 -1.71 -3.47 -1.47
CA GLN A 101 -2.24 -2.88 -2.71
C GLN A 101 -3.76 -2.77 -2.70
N ASP A 102 -4.44 -3.60 -1.91
CA ASP A 102 -5.90 -3.58 -1.80
C ASP A 102 -6.34 -2.79 -0.57
N TYR A 103 -6.98 -1.65 -0.83
CA TYR A 103 -7.51 -0.78 0.21
C TYR A 103 -8.49 -1.51 1.13
N GLU A 104 -9.37 -2.36 0.59
CA GLU A 104 -10.37 -3.06 1.40
C GLU A 104 -9.71 -4.06 2.35
N THR A 105 -8.68 -4.77 1.87
CA THR A 105 -7.85 -5.64 2.71
C THR A 105 -7.19 -4.87 3.85
N ILE A 106 -6.63 -3.68 3.59
CA ILE A 106 -6.03 -2.82 4.62
C ILE A 106 -7.07 -2.36 5.64
N LYS A 107 -8.21 -1.83 5.18
CA LYS A 107 -9.32 -1.37 6.03
C LYS A 107 -9.80 -2.48 6.95
N ALA A 108 -10.06 -3.67 6.39
CA ALA A 108 -10.50 -4.84 7.13
C ALA A 108 -9.48 -5.23 8.23
N ALA A 109 -8.20 -5.29 7.88
CA ALA A 109 -7.14 -5.68 8.80
C ALA A 109 -7.01 -4.70 9.98
N ILE A 110 -7.03 -3.39 9.69
CA ILE A 110 -6.94 -2.33 10.70
C ILE A 110 -8.14 -2.41 11.65
N LEU A 111 -9.37 -2.45 11.13
CA LEU A 111 -10.58 -2.50 11.96
C LEU A 111 -10.62 -3.76 12.84
N TYR A 112 -10.25 -4.91 12.29
CA TYR A 112 -10.17 -6.17 13.04
C TYR A 112 -9.17 -6.09 14.21
N ARG A 113 -7.98 -5.53 13.96
CA ARG A 113 -6.90 -5.43 14.97
C ARG A 113 -7.16 -4.40 16.06
N LEU A 114 -8.01 -3.42 15.79
CA LEU A 114 -8.45 -2.43 16.78
C LEU A 114 -9.61 -2.93 17.65
N GLU A 115 -10.05 -4.18 17.47
CA GLU A 115 -11.16 -4.79 18.20
C GLU A 115 -12.50 -4.04 18.02
N ILE A 116 -12.61 -3.23 16.96
CA ILE A 116 -13.88 -2.62 16.57
C ILE A 116 -14.77 -3.74 16.05
N SER A 117 -15.96 -3.87 16.64
CA SER A 117 -16.87 -4.99 16.42
C SER A 117 -17.07 -5.26 14.91
N PRO A 118 -16.67 -6.43 14.39
CA PRO A 118 -16.69 -6.73 12.95
C PRO A 118 -18.09 -6.83 12.33
N LYS A 119 -19.17 -6.72 13.12
CA LYS A 119 -20.52 -7.09 12.70
C LYS A 119 -21.08 -6.16 11.62
N SER A 120 -20.76 -4.87 11.68
CA SER A 120 -21.16 -3.87 10.68
C SER A 120 -20.38 -4.06 9.37
N TYR A 121 -19.06 -4.19 9.46
CA TYR A 121 -18.16 -4.30 8.31
C TYR A 121 -18.33 -5.62 7.52
N TRP A 122 -18.36 -6.78 8.20
CA TRP A 122 -18.47 -8.07 7.51
C TRP A 122 -19.85 -8.29 6.86
N GLN A 123 -20.92 -7.70 7.40
CA GLN A 123 -22.24 -7.75 6.77
C GLN A 123 -22.27 -6.94 5.46
N ALA A 124 -21.64 -5.75 5.45
CA ALA A 124 -21.50 -4.93 4.25
C ALA A 124 -20.56 -5.58 3.21
N PHE A 125 -19.41 -6.10 3.64
CA PHE A 125 -18.44 -6.76 2.77
C PHE A 125 -18.98 -8.07 2.16
N SER A 126 -19.73 -8.87 2.93
CA SER A 126 -20.38 -10.08 2.41
C SER A 126 -21.52 -9.78 1.44
N ALA A 127 -22.17 -8.62 1.56
CA ALA A 127 -23.24 -8.18 0.68
C ALA A 127 -22.73 -7.61 -0.66
N CYS A 128 -21.50 -7.07 -0.70
CA CYS A 128 -20.90 -6.47 -1.90
C CYS A 128 -20.11 -7.44 -2.78
N LYS A 129 -19.99 -8.73 -2.43
CA LYS A 129 -19.38 -9.72 -3.33
C LYS A 129 -20.30 -9.93 -4.55
N PRO A 130 -19.82 -9.74 -5.79
CA PRO A 130 -20.61 -10.10 -6.96
C PRO A 130 -20.84 -11.61 -6.90
N ARG A 131 -22.10 -12.04 -7.10
CA ARG A 131 -22.37 -13.44 -7.41
C ARG A 131 -21.70 -13.75 -8.74
N GLU A 132 -20.58 -14.46 -8.71
CA GLU A 132 -20.05 -15.10 -9.90
C GLU A 132 -21.14 -16.03 -10.44
N SER A 133 -21.71 -15.61 -11.57
CA SER A 133 -22.71 -16.35 -12.30
C SER A 133 -21.98 -17.45 -13.06
N LYS A 134 -22.34 -18.71 -12.79
CA LYS A 134 -21.89 -19.88 -13.54
C LYS A 134 -22.37 -19.85 -15.00
#